data_AF-A0A833RJ19-F1
#
_entry.id   AF-A0A833RJ19-F1
#
_cell.length_a   1.000
_cell.length_b   1.000
_cell.length_c   1.000
_cell.angle_alpha   90.00
_cell.angle_beta   90.00
_cell.angle_gamma   90.00
#
_symmetry.space_group_name_H-M   'P 1'
#
loop_
_entity.id
_entity.type
_entity.pdbx_description
1 polymer ?
#
loop_
_entity_poly.entity_id
_entity_poly.type
_entity_poly.pdbx_seq_one_letter_code
_entity_poly.pdbx_strand_id
1 'polypeptide(L)'
;MLPPSAAADSTTVWAEPRHAEPSDVHFLCRMIYQTAEFQRLTHLVSATDSSLISTLFPSPPLPPFFSCTSLVLYLSFTSPSVPSPQTFSVTQFSLPSPITDPNEADFASPLGDGHVIAGFMNCTPTTRAFWQSQGCT
;
A
#
# COMPACT_ATOMS: atom_id res chain seq x y z
N MET A 1 -6.89 -41.69 23.82
CA MET A 1 -7.58 -40.77 22.88
C MET A 1 -6.90 -39.42 22.99
N LEU A 2 -6.11 -39.02 21.99
CA LEU A 2 -5.72 -37.60 21.85
C LEU A 2 -6.94 -36.81 21.38
N PRO A 3 -7.12 -35.54 21.80
CA PRO A 3 -8.16 -34.69 21.23
C PRO A 3 -7.89 -34.50 19.73
N PRO A 4 -8.94 -34.33 18.89
CA PRO A 4 -8.75 -33.96 17.50
C PRO A 4 -7.97 -32.65 17.46
N SER A 5 -6.82 -32.66 16.78
CA SER A 5 -6.08 -31.46 16.44
C SER A 5 -7.06 -30.51 15.78
N ALA A 6 -7.42 -29.42 16.45
CA ALA A 6 -8.20 -28.35 15.84
C ALA A 6 -7.46 -27.98 14.55
N ALA A 7 -8.07 -28.26 13.41
CA ALA A 7 -7.57 -27.74 12.15
C ALA A 7 -7.53 -26.22 12.33
N ALA A 8 -6.34 -25.62 12.26
CA ALA A 8 -6.25 -24.17 12.23
C ALA A 8 -7.05 -23.73 11.00
N ASP A 9 -8.15 -23.01 11.21
CA ASP A 9 -8.97 -22.45 10.14
C ASP A 9 -8.15 -21.39 9.40
N SER A 10 -7.32 -21.86 8.48
CA SER A 10 -6.43 -21.01 7.73
C SER A 10 -7.26 -20.19 6.74
N THR A 11 -7.24 -18.86 6.89
CA THR A 11 -7.96 -17.96 6.00
C THR A 11 -7.04 -17.55 4.85
N THR A 12 -7.46 -17.81 3.61
CA THR A 12 -6.74 -17.35 2.43
C THR A 12 -6.97 -15.85 2.22
N VAL A 13 -5.90 -15.11 2.02
CA VAL A 13 -5.90 -13.67 1.76
C VAL A 13 -5.20 -13.42 0.42
N TRP A 14 -5.80 -12.56 -0.38
CA TRP A 14 -5.27 -12.08 -1.65
C TRP A 14 -4.68 -10.69 -1.45
N ALA A 15 -3.40 -10.54 -1.78
CA ALA A 15 -2.65 -9.30 -1.74
C ALA A 15 -2.47 -8.74 -3.15
N GLU A 16 -3.06 -7.59 -3.39
CA GLU A 16 -3.14 -6.93 -4.69
C GLU A 16 -2.48 -5.56 -4.64
N PRO A 17 -1.20 -5.43 -5.03
CA PRO A 17 -0.58 -4.14 -5.21
C PRO A 17 -1.15 -3.43 -6.45
N ARG A 18 -1.48 -2.15 -6.33
CA ARG A 18 -1.86 -1.28 -7.45
C ARG A 18 -1.26 0.12 -7.32
N HIS A 19 -1.27 0.87 -8.41
CA HIS A 19 -0.99 2.31 -8.35
C HIS A 19 -2.01 3.01 -7.46
N ALA A 20 -1.56 3.94 -6.62
CA ALA A 20 -2.44 4.81 -5.88
C ALA A 20 -3.22 5.73 -6.81
N GLU A 21 -4.43 6.08 -6.40
CA GLU A 21 -5.33 7.04 -7.03
C GLU A 21 -5.60 8.21 -6.06
N PRO A 22 -6.13 9.36 -6.53
CA PRO A 22 -6.43 10.49 -5.65
C PRO A 22 -7.38 10.13 -4.48
N SER A 23 -8.26 9.14 -4.65
CA SER A 23 -9.13 8.61 -3.60
C SER A 23 -8.37 7.94 -2.46
N ASP A 24 -7.12 7.52 -2.67
CA ASP A 24 -6.31 6.83 -1.68
C ASP A 24 -5.58 7.77 -0.71
N VAL A 25 -5.54 9.07 -1.02
CA VAL A 25 -4.70 10.05 -0.32
C VAL A 25 -4.97 10.09 1.17
N HIS A 26 -6.24 10.01 1.58
CA HIS A 26 -6.61 10.02 2.99
C HIS A 26 -5.98 8.84 3.75
N PHE A 27 -6.04 7.64 3.16
CA PHE A 27 -5.44 6.44 3.76
C PHE A 27 -3.92 6.53 3.80
N LEU A 28 -3.29 7.06 2.74
CA LEU A 28 -1.85 7.30 2.69
C LEU A 28 -1.39 8.27 3.78
N CYS A 29 -2.07 9.41 3.94
CA CYS A 29 -1.78 10.37 5.02
C CYS A 29 -1.86 9.70 6.39
N ARG A 30 -2.92 8.93 6.65
CA ARG A 30 -3.11 8.22 7.91
C ARG A 30 -2.00 7.19 8.16
N MET A 31 -1.64 6.38 7.16
CA MET A 31 -0.58 5.39 7.29
C MET A 31 0.81 6.01 7.48
N ILE A 32 1.10 7.14 6.81
CA ILE A 32 2.33 7.90 7.01
C ILE A 32 2.41 8.38 8.47
N TYR A 33 1.31 8.92 9.00
CA TYR A 33 1.25 9.37 10.39
C TYR A 33 1.43 8.21 11.37
N GLN A 34 0.71 7.09 11.19
CA GLN A 34 0.84 5.89 12.02
C GLN A 34 2.28 5.33 12.00
N THR A 35 2.91 5.32 10.83
CA THR A 35 4.31 4.89 10.67
C THR A 35 5.26 5.84 11.43
N ALA A 36 5.02 7.15 11.34
CA ALA A 36 5.84 8.13 12.04
C ALA A 36 5.64 8.09 13.55
N GLU A 37 4.42 7.87 14.05
CA GLU A 37 4.15 7.64 15.48
C GLU A 37 4.92 6.42 15.97
N PHE A 38 4.81 5.29 15.26
CA PHE A 38 5.53 4.05 15.58
C PHE A 38 7.04 4.25 15.61
N GLN A 39 7.60 5.04 14.68
CA GLN A 39 9.02 5.33 14.59
C GLN A 39 9.47 6.52 15.47
N ARG A 40 8.56 7.19 16.18
CA ARG A 40 8.82 8.45 16.93
C ARG A 40 9.37 9.59 16.08
N LEU A 41 8.94 9.67 14.83
CA LEU A 41 9.35 10.67 13.83
C LEU A 41 8.23 11.67 13.47
N THR A 42 7.19 11.78 14.29
CA THR A 42 6.03 12.66 14.02
C THR A 42 6.40 14.12 13.83
N HIS A 43 7.44 14.58 14.53
CA HIS A 43 8.00 15.93 14.38
C HIS A 43 8.60 16.21 12.98
N LEU A 44 8.87 15.16 12.19
CA LEU A 44 9.35 15.27 10.80
C LEU A 44 8.21 15.15 9.77
N VAL A 45 7.00 14.81 10.21
CA VAL A 45 5.86 14.66 9.30
C VAL A 45 5.15 15.98 9.12
N SER A 46 5.23 16.50 7.89
CA SER A 46 4.43 17.65 7.43
C SER A 46 3.44 17.26 6.33
N ALA A 47 3.22 15.95 6.11
CA ALA A 47 2.33 15.45 5.08
C ALA A 47 0.87 15.78 5.41
N THR A 48 0.25 16.57 4.54
CA THR A 48 -1.19 16.84 4.50
C THR A 48 -1.79 16.23 3.22
N ASP A 49 -3.11 15.98 3.21
CA ASP A 49 -3.81 15.48 2.03
C ASP A 49 -3.50 16.34 0.79
N SER A 50 -3.53 17.66 0.92
CA SER A 50 -3.18 18.59 -0.16
C SER A 50 -1.74 18.43 -0.65
N SER A 51 -0.78 18.24 0.26
CA SER A 51 0.62 18.06 -0.10
C SER A 51 0.87 16.73 -0.82
N LEU A 52 0.20 15.66 -0.39
CA LEU A 52 0.27 14.36 -1.04
C LEU A 52 -0.39 14.39 -2.42
N ILE A 53 -1.57 15.02 -2.55
CA ILE A 53 -2.22 15.22 -3.87
C ILE A 53 -1.26 15.90 -4.83
N SER A 54 -0.69 17.03 -4.42
CA SER A 54 0.21 17.79 -5.28
C SER A 54 1.50 17.03 -5.63
N THR A 55 1.94 16.12 -4.77
CA THR A 55 3.19 15.36 -4.95
C THR A 55 2.99 14.11 -5.81
N LEU A 56 1.89 13.39 -5.60
CA LEU A 56 1.61 12.09 -6.23
C LEU A 56 0.79 12.22 -7.51
N PHE A 57 -0.03 13.28 -7.62
CA PHE A 57 -0.96 13.49 -8.74
C PHE A 57 -0.77 14.88 -9.35
N PRO A 58 0.42 15.19 -9.90
CA PRO A 58 0.67 16.47 -10.55
C PRO A 58 -0.23 16.67 -11.77
N SER A 59 -0.53 17.93 -12.09
CA SER A 59 -1.23 18.31 -13.32
C SER A 59 -0.29 19.17 -14.17
N PRO A 60 0.08 18.75 -15.40
CA PRO A 60 -0.38 17.55 -16.10
C PRO A 60 0.15 16.23 -15.48
N PRO A 61 -0.57 15.10 -15.66
CA PRO A 61 -0.16 13.81 -15.10
C PRO A 61 1.16 13.34 -15.73
N LEU A 62 2.04 12.82 -14.89
CA LEU A 62 3.31 12.21 -15.30
C LEU A 62 3.18 10.68 -15.38
N PRO A 63 3.94 10.00 -16.26
CA PRO A 63 3.98 8.55 -16.26
C PRO A 63 4.48 8.01 -14.91
N PRO A 64 4.03 6.81 -14.48
CA PRO A 64 4.50 6.21 -13.24
C PRO A 64 6.03 6.12 -13.17
N PHE A 65 6.58 6.34 -11.97
CA PHE A 65 8.02 6.31 -11.67
C PHE A 65 8.88 7.41 -12.32
N PHE A 66 8.31 8.35 -13.08
CA PHE A 66 9.02 9.56 -13.52
C PHE A 66 9.02 10.65 -12.45
N SER A 67 8.15 10.54 -11.45
CA SER A 67 8.10 11.37 -10.25
C SER A 67 7.71 10.49 -9.04
N CYS A 68 7.48 11.11 -7.88
CA CYS A 68 6.99 10.39 -6.71
C CYS A 68 5.71 9.62 -7.08
N THR A 69 5.75 8.31 -6.95
CA THR A 69 4.63 7.41 -7.25
C THR A 69 4.35 6.58 -6.01
N SER A 70 3.09 6.40 -5.65
CA SER A 70 2.71 5.50 -4.57
C SER A 70 2.05 4.24 -5.10
N LEU A 71 2.38 3.11 -4.49
CA LEU A 71 1.66 1.86 -4.62
C LEU A 71 0.86 1.63 -3.34
N VAL A 72 -0.34 1.10 -3.45
CA VAL A 72 -1.20 0.71 -2.33
C VAL A 72 -1.42 -0.80 -2.37
N LEU A 73 -1.41 -1.42 -1.21
CA LEU A 73 -1.64 -2.85 -1.05
C LEU A 73 -3.09 -3.09 -0.61
N TYR A 74 -3.84 -3.74 -1.47
CA TYR A 74 -5.20 -4.19 -1.20
C TYR A 74 -5.18 -5.61 -0.66
N LEU A 75 -5.94 -5.87 0.39
CA LEU A 75 -6.22 -7.21 0.87
C LEU A 75 -7.69 -7.56 0.59
N SER A 76 -7.93 -8.76 0.08
CA SER A 76 -9.25 -9.34 -0.08
C SER A 76 -9.30 -10.75 0.49
N PHE A 77 -10.46 -11.12 1.04
CA PHE A 77 -10.77 -12.49 1.48
C PHE A 77 -11.52 -13.29 0.41
N THR A 78 -11.83 -12.66 -0.73
CA THR A 78 -12.45 -13.31 -1.89
C THR A 78 -11.47 -13.35 -3.05
N SER A 79 -11.61 -14.33 -3.94
CA SER A 79 -10.74 -14.42 -5.12
C SER A 79 -10.96 -13.22 -6.04
N PRO A 80 -9.90 -12.62 -6.60
CA PRO A 80 -10.04 -11.53 -7.56
C PRO A 80 -10.96 -11.91 -8.71
N SER A 81 -11.95 -11.07 -9.00
CA SER A 81 -13.00 -11.37 -9.98
C SER A 81 -12.53 -11.29 -11.44
N VAL A 82 -11.41 -10.61 -11.73
CA VAL A 82 -10.94 -10.41 -13.11
C VAL A 82 -9.41 -10.31 -13.15
N PRO A 83 -8.73 -11.00 -14.08
CA PRO A 83 -7.39 -10.61 -14.48
C PRO A 83 -7.49 -9.31 -15.29
N SER A 84 -7.59 -8.17 -14.59
CA SER A 84 -7.22 -6.90 -15.22
C SER A 84 -5.78 -7.05 -15.74
N PRO A 85 -5.36 -6.38 -16.81
CA PRO A 85 -3.94 -6.28 -17.16
C PRO A 85 -3.20 -5.53 -16.03
N GLN A 86 -2.98 -6.23 -14.92
CA GLN A 86 -2.36 -5.70 -13.72
C GLN A 86 -0.87 -5.63 -13.99
N THR A 87 -0.30 -4.44 -13.78
CA THR A 87 1.14 -4.21 -13.85
C THR A 87 1.89 -4.99 -12.76
N PHE A 88 1.19 -5.38 -11.70
CA PHE A 88 1.76 -6.07 -10.53
C PHE A 88 1.10 -7.42 -10.31
N SER A 89 1.85 -8.36 -9.74
CA SER A 89 1.37 -9.72 -9.47
C SER A 89 0.57 -9.77 -8.18
N VAL A 90 -0.64 -10.35 -8.25
CA VAL A 90 -1.40 -10.76 -7.07
C VAL A 90 -0.71 -11.91 -6.37
N THR A 91 -0.57 -11.83 -5.04
CA THR A 91 -0.03 -12.91 -4.22
C THR A 91 -1.09 -13.42 -3.27
N GLN A 92 -1.19 -14.74 -3.13
CA GLN A 92 -2.04 -15.38 -2.12
C GLN A 92 -1.20 -15.88 -0.96
N PHE A 93 -1.72 -15.76 0.26
CA PHE A 93 -1.13 -16.36 1.45
C PHE A 93 -2.21 -16.79 2.44
N SER A 94 -1.87 -17.73 3.33
CA SER A 94 -2.78 -18.23 4.34
C SER A 94 -2.43 -17.62 5.70
N LEU A 95 -3.40 -16.97 6.34
CA LEU A 95 -3.29 -16.56 7.74
C LEU A 95 -3.59 -17.77 8.64
N PRO A 96 -2.74 -18.08 9.64
CA PRO A 96 -2.95 -19.21 10.54
C PRO A 96 -4.12 -19.00 11.50
N SER A 97 -4.55 -17.75 11.70
CA SER A 97 -5.66 -17.35 12.55
C SER A 97 -6.18 -15.98 12.12
N PRO A 98 -7.46 -15.64 12.38
CA PRO A 98 -7.97 -14.29 12.15
C PRO A 98 -7.17 -13.23 12.92
N ILE A 99 -6.95 -12.08 12.30
CA ILE A 99 -6.32 -10.91 12.93
C ILE A 99 -7.41 -9.87 13.16
N THR A 100 -7.58 -9.42 14.40
CA THR A 100 -8.48 -8.32 14.73
C THR A 100 -7.69 -7.01 14.67
N ASP A 101 -8.05 -6.13 13.72
CA ASP A 101 -7.50 -4.77 13.63
C ASP A 101 -8.54 -3.77 14.16
N PRO A 102 -8.27 -3.05 15.28
CA PRO A 102 -9.19 -2.06 15.81
C PRO A 102 -9.46 -0.89 14.83
N ASN A 103 -8.60 -0.68 13.84
CA ASN A 103 -8.73 0.39 12.85
C ASN A 103 -9.21 -0.12 11.47
N GLU A 104 -9.65 -1.37 11.34
CA GLU A 104 -10.07 -1.96 10.06
C GLU A 104 -11.07 -1.07 9.30
N ALA A 105 -12.06 -0.52 10.02
CA ALA A 105 -13.09 0.32 9.44
C ALA A 105 -12.55 1.63 8.85
N ASP A 106 -11.43 2.14 9.35
CA ASP A 106 -10.77 3.35 8.83
C ASP A 106 -10.04 3.11 7.51
N PHE A 107 -9.79 1.84 7.15
CA PHE A 107 -9.07 1.43 5.95
C PHE A 107 -9.91 0.58 5.01
N ALA A 108 -11.22 0.53 5.25
CA ALA A 108 -12.17 -0.07 4.33
C ALA A 108 -12.07 0.63 2.96
N SER A 109 -11.80 -0.15 1.93
CA SER A 109 -11.63 0.39 0.58
C SER A 109 -12.91 1.06 0.09
N PRO A 110 -12.81 2.23 -0.59
CA PRO A 110 -13.95 2.86 -1.23
C PRO A 110 -14.52 2.02 -2.39
N LEU A 111 -13.77 1.03 -2.90
CA LEU A 111 -14.23 0.10 -3.93
C LEU A 111 -15.23 -0.95 -3.40
N GLY A 112 -15.36 -1.11 -2.08
CA GLY A 112 -16.28 -2.09 -1.48
C GLY A 112 -15.75 -3.53 -1.48
N ASP A 113 -16.67 -4.50 -1.40
CA ASP A 113 -16.40 -5.95 -1.49
C ASP A 113 -15.47 -6.54 -0.41
N GLY A 114 -15.36 -5.88 0.74
CA GLY A 114 -14.51 -6.35 1.85
C GLY A 114 -13.01 -6.16 1.60
N HIS A 115 -12.65 -5.30 0.64
CA HIS A 115 -11.25 -4.92 0.44
C HIS A 115 -10.78 -3.97 1.54
N VAL A 116 -9.57 -4.20 2.03
CA VAL A 116 -8.91 -3.34 3.02
C VAL A 116 -7.59 -2.83 2.46
N ILE A 117 -7.30 -1.55 2.68
CA ILE A 117 -5.99 -0.97 2.36
C ILE A 117 -5.05 -1.29 3.53
N ALA A 118 -4.10 -2.20 3.30
CA ALA A 118 -3.23 -2.72 4.36
C ALA A 118 -1.81 -2.15 4.36
N GLY A 119 -1.43 -1.43 3.30
CA GLY A 119 -0.13 -0.79 3.25
C GLY A 119 0.07 0.07 2.01
N PHE A 120 1.21 0.75 1.98
CA PHE A 120 1.63 1.52 0.83
C PHE A 120 3.16 1.51 0.67
N MET A 121 3.61 1.84 -0.53
CA MET A 121 5.02 2.03 -0.85
C MET A 121 5.17 3.33 -1.66
N ASN A 122 6.04 4.23 -1.20
CA ASN A 122 6.42 5.40 -1.97
C ASN A 122 7.67 5.10 -2.81
N CYS A 123 7.57 5.32 -4.11
CA CYS A 123 8.63 5.18 -5.08
C CYS A 123 9.05 6.57 -5.55
N THR A 124 10.18 7.06 -5.05
CA THR A 124 10.78 8.33 -5.51
C THR A 124 11.95 8.03 -6.43
N PRO A 125 11.91 8.42 -7.72
CA PRO A 125 13.07 8.28 -8.58
C PRO A 125 14.20 9.17 -8.06
N THR A 126 15.31 8.56 -7.68
CA THR A 126 16.52 9.29 -7.31
C THR A 126 17.40 9.45 -8.53
N THR A 127 17.32 10.60 -9.20
CA THR A 127 18.19 10.94 -10.34
C THR A 127 19.68 11.07 -9.96
N ARG A 128 20.05 10.98 -8.66
CA ARG A 128 21.42 11.22 -8.19
C ARG A 128 22.36 10.03 -8.22
N ALA A 129 21.89 8.79 -8.33
CA ALA A 129 22.80 7.63 -8.31
C ALA A 129 23.53 7.40 -9.66
N PHE A 130 23.00 7.92 -10.78
CA PHE A 130 23.50 7.57 -12.12
C PHE A 130 24.55 8.53 -12.70
N TRP A 131 24.70 9.74 -12.14
CA TRP A 131 25.60 10.77 -12.69
C TRP A 131 26.92 10.95 -11.92
N GLN A 132 27.29 10.01 -11.05
CA GLN A 132 28.57 9.99 -10.34
C GLN A 132 29.46 8.82 -10.80
N SER A 133 29.67 8.69 -12.12
CA SER A 133 30.94 8.25 -12.73
C SER A 133 30.84 8.25 -14.26
N GLN A 134 30.63 9.41 -14.88
CA GLN A 134 31.11 9.62 -16.25
C GLN A 134 31.78 11.00 -16.33
N GLY A 135 33.09 10.99 -16.57
CA GLY A 135 33.96 12.16 -16.67
C GLY A 135 35.20 11.99 -15.80
N CYS A 136 36.27 11.37 -16.29
CA CYS A 136 37.32 12.07 -17.05
C CYS A 136 38.04 13.14 -16.21
N THR A 137 39.19 12.75 -15.66
CA THR A 137 40.48 13.41 -15.92
C THR A 137 41.52 12.32 -16.14
#